data_AF-A0A1X2G3Y1-F1
#
_entry.id   AF-A0A1X2G3Y1-F1
#
_cell.length_a   1.000
_cell.length_b   1.000
_cell.length_c   1.000
_cell.angle_alpha   90.00
_cell.angle_beta   90.00
_cell.angle_gamma   90.00
#
_symmetry.space_group_name_H-M   'P 1'
#
loop_
_entity.id
_entity.type
_entity.pdbx_description
1 polymer ?
#
loop_
_entity_poly.entity_id
_entity_poly.type
_entity_poly.pdbx_seq_one_letter_code
_entity_poly.pdbx_strand_id
1 'polypeptide(L)'
;MDSIRHKHGDMQDLIMFAKSTNFSVRLVVLDYAGLSTDPMDIREFVKELKSIKELVVYHGHKFESIPRQNVLRGNLISKFDCRPGCVKRSLI
;
A
#
# COMPACT_ATOMS: atom_id res chain seq x y z
N MET A 1 16.44 -15.72 -17.08
CA MET A 1 15.25 -14.88 -16.83
C MET A 1 14.23 -15.77 -16.15
N ASP A 2 14.27 -15.81 -14.84
CA ASP A 2 13.35 -16.62 -14.05
C ASP A 2 11.92 -16.14 -14.32
N SER A 3 11.09 -17.07 -14.79
CA SER A 3 9.68 -16.81 -15.05
C SER A 3 9.04 -16.29 -13.76
N ILE A 4 8.53 -15.06 -13.78
CA ILE A 4 7.82 -14.45 -12.64
C ILE A 4 6.63 -15.37 -12.33
N ARG A 5 6.78 -16.22 -11.30
CA ARG A 5 5.70 -17.04 -10.75
C ARG A 5 4.71 -16.10 -10.06
N HIS A 6 3.41 -16.41 -10.15
CA HIS A 6 2.30 -15.62 -9.57
C HIS A 6 1.97 -14.35 -10.38
N LYS A 7 1.18 -14.53 -11.45
CA LYS A 7 0.75 -13.48 -12.41
C LYS A 7 -0.78 -13.31 -12.44
N HIS A 8 -1.48 -13.66 -11.37
CA HIS A 8 -2.92 -13.40 -11.27
C HIS A 8 -3.21 -11.89 -11.20
N GLY A 9 -2.20 -11.08 -10.85
CA GLY A 9 -2.33 -9.64 -10.70
C GLY A 9 -3.04 -9.27 -9.40
N ASP A 10 -3.02 -10.16 -8.41
CA ASP A 10 -3.67 -9.96 -7.12
C ASP A 10 -2.72 -9.34 -6.08
N MET A 11 -3.25 -9.10 -4.89
CA MET A 11 -2.48 -8.50 -3.78
C MET A 11 -1.37 -9.42 -3.26
N GLN A 12 -1.54 -10.75 -3.35
CA GLN A 12 -0.52 -11.70 -2.90
C GLN A 12 0.69 -11.68 -3.83
N ASP A 13 0.44 -11.56 -5.14
CA ASP A 13 1.50 -11.38 -6.15
C ASP A 13 2.33 -10.12 -5.86
N LEU A 14 1.66 -9.01 -5.54
CA LEU A 14 2.32 -7.76 -5.16
C LEU A 14 3.17 -7.93 -3.90
N ILE A 15 2.63 -8.57 -2.86
CA ILE A 15 3.35 -8.84 -1.61
C ILE A 15 4.58 -9.72 -1.87
N MET A 16 4.42 -10.80 -2.65
CA MET A 16 5.51 -11.71 -2.97
C MET A 16 6.60 -11.00 -3.79
N PHE A 17 6.21 -10.20 -4.78
CA PHE A 17 7.14 -9.38 -5.55
C PHE A 17 7.90 -8.41 -4.63
N ALA A 18 7.18 -7.67 -3.79
CA ALA A 18 7.78 -6.70 -2.88
C ALA A 18 8.71 -7.36 -1.84
N LYS A 19 8.42 -8.59 -1.40
CA LYS A 19 9.28 -9.34 -0.46
C LYS A 19 10.54 -9.90 -1.12
N SER A 20 10.47 -10.30 -2.39
CA SER A 20 11.56 -10.99 -3.10
C SER A 20 12.45 -10.06 -3.93
N THR A 21 11.96 -8.85 -4.26
CA THR A 21 12.68 -7.91 -5.11
C THR A 21 13.75 -7.12 -4.35
N ASN A 22 14.90 -6.92 -5.02
CA ASN A 22 15.93 -5.98 -4.56
C ASN A 22 15.74 -4.58 -5.15
N PHE A 23 14.75 -4.39 -6.03
CA PHE A 23 14.47 -3.10 -6.64
C PHE A 23 13.74 -2.18 -5.64
N SER A 24 13.98 -0.88 -5.78
CA SER A 24 13.20 0.13 -5.07
C SER A 24 11.83 0.28 -5.73
N VAL A 25 10.78 -0.02 -4.99
CA VAL A 25 9.39 0.01 -5.47
C VAL A 25 8.73 1.31 -5.03
N ARG A 26 8.05 1.95 -5.98
CA ARG A 26 7.09 3.02 -5.73
C ARG A 26 5.69 2.43 -5.87
N LEU A 27 4.92 2.48 -4.79
CA LEU A 27 3.55 1.97 -4.80
C LEU A 27 2.58 3.11 -5.05
N VAL A 28 1.77 3.01 -6.11
CA VAL A 28 0.75 4.00 -6.46
C VAL A 28 -0.61 3.51 -5.99
N VAL A 29 -1.30 4.33 -5.20
CA VAL A 29 -2.64 4.09 -4.66
C VAL A 29 -3.60 5.08 -5.32
N LEU A 30 -4.78 4.61 -5.72
CA LEU A 30 -5.77 5.44 -6.42
C LEU A 30 -6.71 6.06 -5.39
N ASP A 31 -6.64 7.37 -5.19
CA ASP A 31 -7.55 8.14 -4.32
C ASP A 31 -7.80 7.54 -2.94
N TYR A 32 -6.71 7.13 -2.26
CA TYR A 32 -6.72 6.42 -0.98
C TYR A 32 -7.54 5.11 -0.97
N ALA A 33 -7.95 4.61 -2.13
CA ALA A 33 -8.66 3.36 -2.31
C ALA A 33 -7.72 2.25 -2.82
N GLY A 34 -8.07 1.01 -2.50
CA GLY A 34 -7.37 -0.18 -3.01
C GLY A 34 -6.18 -0.68 -2.18
N LEU A 35 -5.94 -0.10 -1.00
CA LEU A 35 -4.95 -0.63 -0.04
C LEU A 35 -5.61 -1.01 1.30
N SER A 36 -5.55 -0.12 2.30
CA SER A 36 -6.37 -0.20 3.53
C SER A 36 -6.87 1.20 3.86
N THR A 37 -7.97 1.27 4.62
CA THR A 37 -8.48 2.52 5.20
C THR A 37 -7.98 2.71 6.64
N ASP A 38 -7.36 1.68 7.23
CA ASP A 38 -6.73 1.78 8.54
C ASP A 38 -5.28 2.27 8.38
N PRO A 39 -4.92 3.46 8.93
CA PRO A 39 -3.55 3.96 8.89
C PRO A 39 -2.52 2.99 9.49
N MET A 40 -2.90 2.18 10.47
CA MET A 40 -2.01 1.21 11.13
C MET A 40 -1.68 0.04 10.21
N ASP A 41 -2.66 -0.50 9.50
CA ASP A 41 -2.44 -1.54 8.49
C ASP A 41 -1.43 -1.09 7.44
N ILE A 42 -1.53 0.15 6.97
CA ILE A 42 -0.63 0.71 5.96
C ILE A 42 0.78 0.84 6.51
N ARG A 43 0.90 1.30 7.77
CA ARG A 43 2.18 1.42 8.44
C ARG A 43 2.83 0.05 8.59
N GLU A 44 2.08 -0.97 9.00
CA GLU A 44 2.57 -2.34 9.13
C GLU A 44 2.97 -2.91 7.75
N PHE A 45 2.13 -2.72 6.74
CA PHE A 45 2.39 -3.13 5.37
C PHE A 45 3.71 -2.57 4.82
N VAL A 46 3.95 -1.27 4.98
CA VAL A 46 5.19 -0.60 4.54
C VAL A 46 6.39 -0.95 5.42
N LYS A 47 6.15 -1.30 6.69
CA LYS A 47 7.18 -1.79 7.61
C LYS A 47 7.68 -3.17 7.18
N GLU A 48 6.77 -4.08 6.82
CA GLU A 48 7.10 -5.42 6.33
C GLU A 48 7.79 -5.39 4.95
N LEU A 49 7.27 -4.58 4.03
CA LEU A 49 7.75 -4.52 2.65
C LEU A 49 8.85 -3.47 2.46
N LYS A 50 10.08 -3.84 2.83
CA LYS A 50 11.26 -2.94 2.79
C LYS A 50 11.63 -2.41 1.40
N SER A 51 11.20 -3.07 0.34
CA SER A 51 11.40 -2.65 -1.05
C SER A 51 10.58 -1.41 -1.41
N ILE A 52 9.43 -1.19 -0.76
CA ILE A 52 8.59 0.00 -0.96
C ILE A 52 9.31 1.21 -0.35
N LYS A 53 9.75 2.15 -1.19
CA LYS A 53 10.45 3.37 -0.77
C LYS A 53 9.55 4.59 -0.73
N GLU A 54 8.45 4.56 -1.46
CA GLU A 54 7.55 5.69 -1.62
C GLU A 54 6.14 5.17 -1.91
N LEU A 55 5.16 5.78 -1.25
CA LEU A 55 3.75 5.68 -1.57
C LEU A 55 3.35 6.92 -2.36
N VAL A 56 2.59 6.75 -3.43
CA VAL A 56 2.07 7.86 -4.21
C VAL A 56 0.56 7.73 -4.30
N VAL A 57 -0.16 8.76 -3.91
CA VAL A 57 -1.62 8.79 -4.02
C VAL A 57 -1.99 9.57 -5.28
N TYR A 58 -2.72 8.93 -6.18
CA TYR A 58 -3.21 9.53 -7.41
C TYR A 58 -4.66 9.96 -7.26
N HIS A 59 -4.92 11.26 -7.36
CA HIS A 59 -6.25 11.88 -7.25
C HIS A 59 -6.90 12.14 -8.61
N GLY A 60 -6.60 11.31 -9.63
CA GLY A 60 -7.14 11.47 -10.99
C GLY A 60 -6.49 12.57 -11.84
N HIS A 61 -5.83 13.55 -11.22
CA HIS A 61 -5.13 14.64 -11.91
C HIS A 61 -3.91 15.17 -11.15
N LYS A 62 -3.68 14.67 -9.93
CA LYS A 62 -2.58 15.07 -9.05
C LYS A 62 -1.96 13.84 -8.42
N PHE A 63 -0.65 13.91 -8.18
CA PHE A 63 0.10 12.90 -7.45
C PHE A 63 0.57 13.50 -6.12
N GLU A 64 0.23 12.84 -5.02
CA GLU A 64 0.76 13.13 -3.70
C GLU A 64 1.82 12.07 -3.35
N SER A 65 3.09 12.47 -3.30
CA SER A 65 4.19 11.60 -2.89
C SER A 65 4.35 11.59 -1.38
N ILE A 66 4.35 10.40 -0.79
CA ILE A 66 4.56 10.14 0.63
C ILE A 66 5.77 9.20 0.79
N PRO A 67 6.94 9.72 1.20
CA PRO A 67 8.13 8.91 1.43
C PRO A 67 7.90 7.87 2.53
N ARG A 68 8.53 6.69 2.40
CA ARG A 68 8.45 5.60 3.38
C ARG A 68 8.69 6.04 4.83
N GLN A 69 9.67 6.92 5.04
CA GLN A 69 10.02 7.39 6.38
C GLN A 69 8.87 8.16 7.05
N ASN A 70 8.10 8.93 6.28
CA ASN A 70 6.94 9.65 6.79
C ASN A 70 5.86 8.67 7.22
N VAL A 71 5.60 7.64 6.42
CA VAL A 71 4.65 6.57 6.75
C VAL A 71 5.03 5.83 8.03
N LEU A 72 6.31 5.45 8.18
CA LEU A 72 6.78 4.74 9.38
C LEU A 72 6.74 5.57 10.66
N ARG A 73 6.96 6.88 10.55
CA ARG A 73 6.85 7.85 11.64
C ARG A 73 5.39 8.16 12.01
N GLY A 74 4.42 7.70 11.22
CA GLY A 74 3.01 8.01 11.42
C GLY A 74 2.59 9.38 10.89
N ASN A 75 3.46 10.04 10.12
CA ASN A 75 3.14 11.32 9.50
C ASN A 75 2.37 11.07 8.20
N LEU A 76 1.29 11.82 7.96
CA LEU A 76 0.46 11.78 6.75
C LEU A 76 -0.33 10.48 6.52
N ILE A 77 -0.18 9.46 7.37
CA ILE A 77 -0.94 8.19 7.25
C ILE A 77 -2.40 8.35 7.63
N SER A 78 -2.74 9.34 8.46
CA SER A 78 -4.12 9.64 8.85
C SER A 78 -4.99 10.04 7.65
N LYS A 79 -4.39 10.43 6.52
CA LYS A 79 -5.12 10.70 5.29
C LYS A 79 -5.80 9.47 4.69
N PHE A 80 -5.35 8.26 5.05
CA PHE A 80 -5.98 7.02 4.63
C PHE A 80 -7.23 6.67 5.45
N ASP A 81 -7.40 7.26 6.64
CA ASP A 81 -8.65 7.24 7.42
C ASP A 81 -9.67 8.21 6.81
N CYS A 82 -10.02 7.96 5.55
CA CYS A 82 -10.87 8.83 4.74
C CYS A 82 -12.22 8.18 4.42
N ARG A 83 -12.38 6.88 4.71
CA ARG A 83 -13.59 6.12 4.41
C ARG A 83 -13.98 5.28 5.62
N PRO A 84 -15.28 5.24 5.97
CA PRO A 84 -15.75 4.29 6.95
C PRO A 84 -15.38 2.89 6.46
N GLY A 85 -14.77 2.09 7.34
CA GLY A 85 -14.46 0.70 7.05
C GLY A 85 -15.72 -0.07 6.64
N CYS A 86 -15.52 -1.22 5.98
CA CYS A 86 -16.62 -2.11 5.65
C CYS A 86 -17.41 -2.44 6.92
N VAL A 87 -18.67 -2.00 6.99
CA VAL A 87 -19.55 -2.33 8.11
C VAL A 87 -19.74 -3.84 8.12
N LYS A 88 -19.41 -4.50 9.23
CA LYS A 88 -19.67 -5.93 9.41
C LYS A 88 -21.19 -6.14 9.37
N ARG A 89 -21.70 -6.60 8.23
CA ARG A 89 -23.17 -6.80 8.02
C ARG A 89 -23.69 -8.11 8.59
N SER A 90 -22.81 -9.00 9.05
CA SER A 90 -23.17 -10.27 9.65
C SER A 90 -22.62 -10.39 11.08
N LEU A 91 -23.42 -10.93 11.99
CA LEU A 91 -23.00 -11.33 13.33
C LEU A 91 -22.30 -12.70 13.35
N ILE A 92 -22.22 -13.36 12.19
CA ILE A 92 -21.48 -14.60 11.98
C ILE A 92 -19.98 -14.32 12.04
#